data_AF-A0A183EKJ4-F1
#
_entry.id   AF-A0A183EKJ4-F1
#
_cell.length_a   1.000
_cell.length_b   1.000
_cell.length_c   1.000
_cell.angle_alpha   90.00
_cell.angle_beta   90.00
_cell.angle_gamma   90.00
#
_symmetry.space_group_name_H-M   'P 1'
#
loop_
_entity.id
_entity.type
_entity.pdbx_description
1 polymer ?
#
loop_
_entity_poly.entity_id
_entity_poly.type
_entity_poly.pdbx_seq_one_letter_code
_entity_poly.pdbx_strand_id
1 'polypeptide(L)'
;MCVRYHAGMTPAARRKSHENFVKDRVTTMIATVAFGMGIDKPDVRNVIHYGAPRNIESYYQEIGRAGRDGCPSKCVVFYNNQEIAKHR
;
A
#
# COMPACT_ATOMS: atom_id res chain seq x y z
N MET A 1 -4.69 14.94 3.67
CA MET A 1 -5.32 14.66 2.34
C MET A 1 -4.85 13.30 1.85
N CYS A 2 -5.71 12.53 1.18
CA CYS A 2 -5.37 11.20 0.65
C CYS A 2 -5.64 11.09 -0.87
N VAL A 3 -5.05 10.09 -1.51
CA VAL A 3 -5.30 9.75 -2.92
C VAL A 3 -5.62 8.27 -3.09
N ARG A 4 -6.30 7.92 -4.18
CA ARG A 4 -6.63 6.55 -4.55
C ARG A 4 -5.67 6.02 -5.61
N TYR A 5 -5.39 4.73 -5.61
CA TYR A 5 -4.64 4.05 -6.66
C TYR A 5 -5.15 2.62 -6.86
N HIS A 6 -5.80 2.36 -8.00
CA HIS A 6 -6.30 1.02 -8.34
C HIS A 6 -6.40 0.81 -9.85
N ALA A 7 -6.56 -0.45 -10.28
CA ALA A 7 -6.58 -0.84 -11.69
C ALA A 7 -7.67 -0.11 -12.52
N GLY A 8 -8.82 0.19 -11.92
CA GLY A 8 -9.94 0.90 -12.57
C GLY A 8 -9.73 2.40 -12.79
N MET A 9 -8.59 2.98 -12.38
CA MET A 9 -8.27 4.39 -12.67
C MET A 9 -7.61 4.55 -14.04
N THR A 10 -7.85 5.69 -14.69
CA THR A 10 -7.12 6.04 -15.91
C THR A 10 -5.61 6.15 -15.64
N PRO A 11 -4.75 5.87 -16.64
CA PRO A 11 -3.29 5.99 -16.47
C PRO A 11 -2.85 7.37 -15.98
N ALA A 12 -3.48 8.44 -16.48
CA ALA A 12 -3.20 9.81 -16.05
C ALA A 12 -3.56 10.05 -14.58
N ALA A 13 -4.70 9.52 -14.11
CA ALA A 13 -5.11 9.64 -12.72
C ALA A 13 -4.19 8.85 -11.76
N ARG A 14 -3.75 7.65 -12.17
CA ARG A 14 -2.75 6.86 -11.42
C ARG A 14 -1.43 7.60 -11.31
N ARG A 15 -0.92 8.15 -12.41
CA ARG A 15 0.32 8.94 -12.45
C ARG A 15 0.24 10.15 -11.53
N LYS A 16 -0.84 10.94 -11.62
CA LYS A 16 -1.05 12.12 -10.75
C LYS A 16 -1.09 11.75 -9.26
N SER A 17 -1.77 10.66 -8.92
CA SER A 17 -1.86 10.18 -7.54
C SER A 17 -0.50 9.71 -7.01
N HIS A 18 0.25 8.97 -7.84
CA HIS A 18 1.61 8.54 -7.53
C HIS A 18 2.55 9.73 -7.31
N GLU A 19 2.59 10.68 -8.25
CA GLU A 19 3.42 11.89 -8.15
C GLU A 19 3.09 12.71 -6.89
N ASN A 20 1.80 12.87 -6.57
CA ASN A 20 1.40 13.61 -5.39
C ASN A 20 1.87 12.94 -4.10
N PHE A 21 1.89 11.62 -4.05
CA PHE A 21 2.35 10.88 -2.87
C PHE A 21 3.88 10.88 -2.75
N VAL A 22 4.60 10.64 -3.85
CA VAL A 22 6.08 10.65 -3.85
C VAL A 22 6.65 12.04 -3.54
N LYS A 23 5.98 13.11 -3.99
CA LYS A 23 6.38 14.51 -3.73
C LYS A 23 5.78 15.10 -2.46
N ASP A 24 5.27 14.28 -1.54
CA ASP A 24 4.71 14.69 -0.24
C ASP A 24 3.58 15.73 -0.30
N ARG A 25 2.90 15.86 -1.46
CA ARG A 25 1.70 16.71 -1.60
C ARG A 25 0.49 16.11 -0.90
N VAL A 26 0.51 14.79 -0.68
CA VAL A 26 -0.48 14.06 0.11
C VAL A 26 0.25 13.06 1.02
N THR A 27 -0.31 12.85 2.20
CA THR A 27 0.33 12.02 3.25
C THR A 27 -0.04 10.55 3.16
N THR A 28 -1.06 10.21 2.37
CA THR A 28 -1.65 8.86 2.38
C THR A 28 -2.12 8.45 1.00
N MET A 29 -1.69 7.27 0.58
CA MET A 29 -2.19 6.59 -0.61
C MET A 29 -3.03 5.38 -0.19
N ILE A 30 -4.26 5.30 -0.71
CA ILE A 30 -5.15 4.16 -0.54
C ILE A 30 -5.10 3.34 -1.83
N ALA A 31 -4.65 2.10 -1.75
CA ALA A 31 -4.45 1.29 -2.94
C ALA A 31 -4.93 -0.16 -2.79
N THR A 32 -5.24 -0.79 -3.92
CA THR A 32 -5.48 -2.22 -3.99
C THR A 32 -4.21 -2.98 -4.37
N VAL A 33 -4.23 -4.31 -4.20
CA VAL A 33 -3.12 -5.25 -4.52
C VAL A 33 -2.61 -5.13 -5.97
N ALA A 34 -3.37 -4.48 -6.87
CA ALA A 34 -2.97 -4.13 -8.23
C ALA A 34 -1.80 -3.11 -8.32
N PHE A 35 -1.05 -2.91 -7.23
CA PHE A 35 0.16 -2.11 -7.17
C PHE A 35 1.36 -2.84 -7.81
N GLY A 36 1.25 -3.14 -9.10
CA GLY A 36 2.27 -3.87 -9.86
C GLY A 36 3.51 -3.04 -10.23
N MET A 37 3.40 -1.72 -10.35
CA MET A 37 4.54 -0.81 -10.41
C MET A 37 4.76 -0.27 -9.01
N GLY A 38 5.85 -0.68 -8.34
CA GLY A 38 6.04 -0.32 -6.95
C GLY A 38 6.08 1.20 -6.69
N ILE A 39 5.59 1.64 -5.53
CA ILE A 39 5.98 2.95 -4.98
C ILE A 39 7.43 2.83 -4.57
N ASP A 40 8.26 3.69 -5.11
CA ASP A 40 9.63 3.90 -4.65
C ASP A 40 9.71 5.22 -3.89
N LYS A 41 9.16 5.21 -2.68
CA LYS A 41 9.27 6.29 -1.69
C LYS A 41 10.01 5.73 -0.48
N PRO A 42 11.24 6.19 -0.19
CA PRO A 42 12.09 5.54 0.81
C PRO A 42 11.54 5.69 2.24
N ASP A 43 10.81 6.78 2.49
CA ASP A 43 10.39 7.27 3.79
C ASP A 43 8.94 6.93 4.17
N VAL A 44 8.40 5.82 3.65
CA VAL A 44 7.06 5.34 4.06
C VAL A 44 7.10 4.83 5.50
N ARG A 45 6.41 5.53 6.41
CA ARG A 45 6.37 5.21 7.85
C ARG A 45 5.31 4.21 8.27
N ASN A 46 4.21 4.13 7.53
CA ASN A 46 3.08 3.28 7.88
C ASN A 46 2.58 2.54 6.64
N VAL A 47 2.45 1.22 6.74
CA VAL A 47 1.69 0.39 5.81
C VAL A 47 0.54 -0.23 6.60
N ILE A 48 -0.68 -0.02 6.10
CA ILE A 48 -1.91 -0.48 6.75
C ILE A 48 -2.64 -1.39 5.76
N HIS A 49 -2.79 -2.65 6.13
CA HIS A 49 -3.65 -3.60 5.45
C HIS A 49 -5.04 -3.53 6.06
N TYR A 50 -6.04 -3.29 5.20
CA TYR A 50 -7.44 -3.33 5.58
C TYR A 50 -8.09 -4.54 4.91
N GLY A 51 -8.16 -5.63 5.68
CA GLY A 51 -8.47 -6.98 5.21
C GLY A 51 -7.27 -7.92 5.37
N ALA A 52 -7.55 -9.22 5.56
CA ALA A 52 -6.52 -10.24 5.62
C ALA A 52 -5.69 -10.25 4.32
N PRO A 53 -4.34 -10.29 4.40
CA PRO A 53 -3.50 -10.53 3.24
C PRO A 53 -3.83 -11.88 2.60
N ARG A 54 -3.68 -11.96 1.27
CA ARG A 54 -4.00 -13.19 0.52
C ARG A 54 -3.13 -14.38 0.94
N ASN A 55 -1.85 -14.13 1.17
CA ASN A 55 -0.86 -15.09 1.67
C ASN A 55 0.34 -14.33 2.25
N ILE A 56 1.27 -15.07 2.86
CA ILE A 56 2.42 -14.48 3.54
C ILE A 56 3.40 -13.81 2.58
N GLU A 57 3.54 -14.33 1.35
CA GLU A 57 4.42 -13.78 0.32
C GLU A 57 3.92 -12.42 -0.16
N SER A 58 2.62 -12.30 -0.44
CA SER A 58 1.99 -11.03 -0.83
C SER A 58 2.10 -10.02 0.30
N TYR A 59 1.82 -10.44 1.53
CA TYR A 59 2.00 -9.59 2.70
C TYR A 59 3.42 -9.05 2.79
N TYR A 60 4.43 -9.92 2.70
CA TYR A 60 5.84 -9.55 2.78
C TYR A 60 6.23 -8.55 1.68
N GLN A 61 5.80 -8.78 0.44
CA GLN A 61 6.05 -7.87 -0.67
C GLN A 61 5.39 -6.49 -0.45
N GLU A 62 4.16 -6.47 0.08
CA GLU A 62 3.40 -5.26 0.32
C GLU A 62 3.98 -4.41 1.47
N ILE A 63 4.36 -5.05 2.59
CA ILE A 63 4.97 -4.34 3.71
C ILE A 63 6.41 -3.91 3.45
N GLY A 64 7.12 -4.55 2.51
CA GLY A 64 8.48 -4.16 2.08
C GLY A 64 8.58 -2.79 1.39
N ARG A 65 7.46 -2.05 1.35
CA ARG A 65 7.41 -0.63 0.95
C ARG A 65 7.71 0.31 2.11
N ALA A 66 7.52 -0.13 3.36
CA ALA A 66 7.81 0.67 4.54
C ALA A 66 9.33 0.73 4.81
N GLY A 67 9.81 1.84 5.37
CA GLY A 67 11.13 1.88 6.01
C GLY A 67 12.33 1.62 5.10
N ARG A 68 12.24 1.92 3.80
CA ARG A 68 13.33 1.69 2.84
C ARG A 68 14.54 2.59 3.07
N ASP A 69 14.37 3.68 3.81
CA ASP A 69 15.44 4.54 4.35
C ASP A 69 16.10 3.99 5.62
N GLY A 70 15.70 2.81 6.10
CA GLY A 70 16.22 2.19 7.32
C GLY A 70 15.65 2.76 8.63
N CYS A 71 14.75 3.73 8.56
CA CYS A 71 14.13 4.32 9.74
C CYS A 71 12.94 3.49 10.25
N PRO A 72 12.66 3.50 11.57
CA PRO A 72 11.54 2.76 12.16
C PRO A 72 10.22 3.05 11.44
N SER A 73 9.52 1.98 11.07
CA SER A 73 8.25 2.03 10.36
C SER A 73 7.31 0.95 10.89
N LYS A 74 6.00 1.14 10.71
CA LYS A 74 4.96 0.25 11.25
C LYS A 74 4.17 -0.40 10.12
N CYS A 75 3.90 -1.69 10.29
CA CYS A 75 3.05 -2.48 9.42
C CYS A 75 1.91 -3.04 10.28
N VAL A 76 0.67 -2.67 9.95
CA VAL A 76 -0.52 -3.03 10.75
C VAL A 76 -1.52 -3.72 9.84
N VAL A 77 -2.06 -4.84 10.30
CA VAL A 77 -3.12 -5.58 9.61
C VAL A 77 -4.39 -5.52 10.43
N PHE A 78 -5.45 -4.97 9.86
CA PHE A 78 -6.81 -5.13 10.36
C PHE A 78 -7.48 -6.25 9.58
N TYR A 79 -7.94 -7.29 10.27
CA TYR A 79 -8.61 -8.43 9.65
C TYR A 79 -9.75 -8.93 10.54
N ASN A 80 -10.65 -9.71 9.96
CA ASN A 80 -11.60 -10.53 10.71
C ASN A 80 -11.43 -12.03 10.39
N ASN A 81 -11.99 -12.90 11.24
CA ASN A 81 -11.85 -14.34 11.11
C ASN A 81 -12.45 -14.90 9.79
N GLN A 82 -13.47 -14.23 9.24
CA GLN A 82 -14.10 -14.67 7.98
C GLN A 82 -13.18 -14.43 6.78
N GLU A 83 -12.38 -13.37 6.80
CA GLU A 83 -11.41 -13.07 5.75
C GLU A 83 -10.26 -14.06 5.72
N ILE A 84 -9.75 -14.48 6.89
CA ILE A 84 -8.74 -15.54 6.96
C ILE A 84 -9.30 -16.87 6.42
N ALA A 85 -10.56 -17.19 6.73
CA ALA A 85 -11.19 -18.40 6.25
C ALA A 85 -11.37 -18.43 4.71
N LYS A 86 -11.52 -17.28 4.05
CA LYS A 86 -11.62 -17.17 2.59
C LYS A 86 -10.31 -17.45 1.84
N HIS A 87 -9.18 -17.46 2.54
CA HIS A 87 -7.85 -17.66 1.97
C HIS A 87 -7.25 -19.04 2.30
N ARG A 88 -8.04 -19.94 2.93
CA ARG A 88 -7.71 -21.37 3.08
C ARG A 88 -8.06 -22.18 1.84
#